data_AF-A0A1I6LH56-F1
#
_entry.id   AF-A0A1I6LH56-F1
#
_cell.length_a   1.000
_cell.length_b   1.000
_cell.length_c   1.000
_cell.angle_alpha   90.00
_cell.angle_beta   90.00
_cell.angle_gamma   90.00
#
_symmetry.space_group_name_H-M   'P 1'
#
loop_
_entity.id
_entity.type
_entity.pdbx_description
1 polymer ?
#
loop_
_entity_poly.entity_id
_entity_poly.type
_entity_poly.pdbx_seq_one_letter_code
_entity_poly.pdbx_strand_id
1 'polypeptide(L)'
;MTAGLMGCDAILQNQTSETPVAAPQPPAEPPVVTTPSAESLALAAYYERLQQDLLAQGLLRGDGGGPDTPFTDTQLARNFVRIALFNEYRDDSDFQRPQTTISNLRRWDGPIRMSVEFGDLVTEEQRARDLSSVANYASRLSRLTGVPISLTDTNPNFRVLFLHEEERRGYGAQLRRLIPSISEATVRTFENLPREQLCVVIGTFVAGQSRYSKAVALIRAEHPSLMRTACIHEELAQGMGLANDSPAARPSIFNDDEEFARLTTHDELLLRMLYDARLQTGMSAATAAPIARQLAREYLAGGAS
;
A
#
# COMPACT_ATOMS: atom_id res chain seq x y z
N MET A 1 -14.32 -87.69 52.13
CA MET A 1 -13.07 -88.30 52.61
C MET A 1 -11.91 -87.54 51.99
N THR A 2 -11.01 -87.10 52.86
CA THR A 2 -9.56 -86.87 52.64
C THR A 2 -9.10 -85.74 51.70
N ALA A 3 -8.25 -84.90 52.31
CA ALA A 3 -7.46 -83.82 51.73
C ALA A 3 -6.29 -84.34 50.87
N GLY A 4 -5.72 -83.44 50.06
CA GLY A 4 -4.41 -83.60 49.43
C GLY A 4 -3.96 -82.32 48.72
N LEU A 5 -3.05 -81.58 49.36
CA LEU A 5 -2.23 -80.52 48.77
C LEU A 5 -1.17 -81.15 47.85
N MET A 6 -0.93 -80.58 46.67
CA MET A 6 0.41 -80.35 46.08
C MET A 6 0.29 -79.25 45.01
N GLY A 7 1.12 -78.21 45.13
CA GLY A 7 1.26 -77.17 44.11
C GLY A 7 2.25 -77.55 43.02
N CYS A 8 2.23 -76.79 41.92
CA CYS A 8 3.42 -76.36 41.18
C CYS A 8 3.05 -75.21 40.23
N ASP A 9 3.77 -74.10 40.42
CA ASP A 9 4.18 -73.04 39.50
C ASP A 9 3.18 -72.35 38.55
N ALA A 10 2.80 -71.15 38.98
CA ALA A 10 2.33 -70.08 38.11
C ALA A 10 3.52 -69.46 37.35
N ILE A 11 3.56 -69.64 36.03
CA ILE A 11 4.39 -68.80 35.16
C ILE A 11 3.65 -67.48 34.95
N LEU A 12 3.94 -66.49 35.80
CA LEU A 12 3.62 -65.10 35.52
C LEU A 12 4.59 -64.61 34.45
N GLN A 13 4.09 -64.44 33.23
CA GLN A 13 4.81 -63.70 32.19
C GLN A 13 4.98 -62.26 32.66
N ASN A 14 6.20 -61.91 33.04
CA ASN A 14 6.58 -60.55 33.39
C ASN A 14 6.66 -59.75 32.07
N GLN A 15 5.55 -59.13 31.68
CA GLN A 15 5.52 -58.15 30.59
C GLN A 15 6.29 -56.92 31.06
N THR A 16 7.57 -56.84 30.72
CA THR A 16 8.34 -55.60 30.85
C THR A 16 7.77 -54.60 29.86
N SER A 17 6.96 -53.66 30.36
CA SER A 17 6.60 -52.46 29.60
C SER A 17 7.85 -51.61 29.43
N GLU A 18 8.51 -51.74 28.27
CA GLU A 18 9.54 -50.79 27.85
C GLU A 18 8.86 -49.45 27.55
N THR A 19 9.08 -48.48 28.43
CA THR A 19 8.71 -47.08 28.19
C THR A 19 9.45 -46.60 26.93
N PRO A 20 8.76 -46.07 25.90
CA PRO A 20 9.45 -45.52 24.73
C PRO A 20 10.36 -44.37 25.15
N VAL A 21 11.66 -44.51 24.89
CA VAL A 21 12.62 -43.40 25.04
C VAL A 21 12.23 -42.33 24.04
N ALA A 22 11.84 -41.15 24.54
CA ALA A 22 11.53 -40.00 23.71
C ALA A 22 12.75 -39.67 22.84
N ALA A 23 12.54 -39.58 21.52
CA ALA A 23 13.57 -39.11 20.59
C ALA A 23 14.03 -37.71 21.02
N PRO A 24 15.34 -37.39 20.91
CA PRO A 24 15.82 -36.05 21.21
C PRO A 24 15.11 -35.04 20.31
N GLN A 25 14.52 -34.02 20.93
CA GLN A 25 13.90 -32.91 20.20
C GLN A 25 14.97 -32.27 19.29
N PRO A 26 14.64 -31.96 18.02
CA PRO A 26 15.54 -31.19 17.18
C PRO A 26 15.91 -29.88 17.89
N PRO A 27 17.13 -29.34 17.68
CA PRO A 27 17.52 -28.05 18.24
C PRO A 27 16.43 -27.03 17.94
N ALA A 28 16.00 -26.29 18.97
CA ALA A 28 15.11 -25.16 18.77
C ALA A 28 15.69 -24.28 17.65
N GLU A 29 14.84 -23.92 16.68
CA GLU A 29 15.22 -22.94 15.67
C GLU A 29 15.81 -21.71 16.37
N PRO A 30 16.92 -21.15 15.86
CA PRO A 30 17.47 -19.93 16.43
C PRO A 30 16.35 -18.88 16.50
N PRO A 31 16.28 -18.07 17.58
CA PRO A 31 15.24 -17.07 17.72
C PRO A 31 15.22 -16.22 16.45
N VAL A 32 14.03 -16.09 15.86
CA VAL A 32 13.76 -15.13 14.77
C VAL A 32 14.36 -13.80 15.22
N VAL A 33 15.14 -13.16 14.37
CA VAL A 33 15.81 -11.90 14.70
C VAL A 33 14.70 -10.89 15.05
N THR A 34 14.48 -10.60 16.34
CA THR A 34 13.39 -9.72 16.81
C THR A 34 13.79 -8.24 16.82
N THR A 35 14.98 -7.91 16.34
CA THR A 35 15.53 -6.56 16.38
C THR A 35 15.82 -6.07 14.98
N PRO A 36 15.30 -4.90 14.57
CA PRO A 36 15.62 -4.29 13.30
C PRO A 36 17.13 -4.12 13.09
N SER A 37 17.56 -4.21 11.84
CA SER A 37 18.96 -4.00 11.44
C SER A 37 19.46 -2.60 11.78
N ALA A 38 20.78 -2.43 11.86
CA ALA A 38 21.38 -1.10 12.08
C ALA A 38 21.00 -0.08 10.99
N GLU A 39 20.79 -0.55 9.76
CA GLU A 39 20.34 0.28 8.64
C GLU A 39 18.89 0.75 8.85
N SER A 40 17.99 -0.17 9.24
CA SER A 40 16.58 0.12 9.54
C SER A 40 16.44 1.07 10.72
N LEU A 41 17.26 0.90 11.77
CA LEU A 41 17.31 1.84 12.90
C LEU A 41 17.81 3.23 12.47
N ALA A 42 18.80 3.30 11.58
CA ALA A 42 19.30 4.56 11.05
C ALA A 42 18.25 5.27 10.18
N LEU A 43 17.50 4.51 9.37
CA LEU A 43 16.38 5.02 8.58
C LEU A 43 15.24 5.52 9.47
N ALA A 44 14.86 4.79 10.51
CA ALA A 44 13.85 5.24 11.47
C ALA A 44 14.25 6.57 12.12
N ALA A 45 15.50 6.70 12.55
CA ALA A 45 16.01 7.96 13.10
C ALA A 45 16.07 9.09 12.05
N TYR A 46 16.33 8.77 10.77
CA TYR A 46 16.30 9.73 9.67
C TYR A 46 14.88 10.25 9.42
N TYR A 47 13.90 9.36 9.27
CA TYR A 47 12.52 9.74 9.01
C TYR A 47 11.86 10.46 10.18
N GLU A 48 12.23 10.14 11.43
CA GLU A 48 11.81 10.90 12.60
C GLU A 48 12.26 12.36 12.51
N ARG A 49 13.53 12.61 12.16
CA ARG A 49 14.05 13.98 11.95
C ARG A 49 13.37 14.67 10.77
N LEU A 50 13.19 13.97 9.66
CA LEU A 50 12.51 14.51 8.48
C LEU A 50 11.09 14.96 8.82
N GLN A 51 10.30 14.13 9.52
CA GLN A 51 8.95 14.51 9.94
C GLN A 51 8.97 15.74 10.85
N GLN A 52 9.92 15.82 11.79
CA GLN A 52 10.07 16.98 12.68
C GLN A 52 10.40 18.25 11.90
N ASP A 53 11.29 18.17 10.91
CA ASP A 53 11.66 19.30 10.06
C ASP A 53 10.49 19.76 9.17
N LEU A 54 9.70 18.84 8.63
CA LEU A 54 8.48 19.14 7.86
C LEU A 54 7.43 19.83 8.75
N LEU A 55 7.19 19.29 9.96
CA LEU A 55 6.26 19.88 10.93
C LEU A 55 6.70 21.28 11.37
N ALA A 56 7.99 21.51 11.58
CA ALA A 56 8.53 22.82 11.93
C ALA A 56 8.31 23.88 10.83
N GLN A 57 8.19 23.44 9.57
CA GLN A 57 7.87 24.29 8.42
C GLN A 57 6.36 24.48 8.21
N GLY A 58 5.51 23.84 9.04
CA GLY A 58 4.05 23.89 8.90
C GLY A 58 3.50 22.95 7.81
N LEU A 59 4.29 21.98 7.35
CA LEU A 59 3.90 20.95 6.40
C LEU A 59 3.23 19.77 7.11
N LEU A 60 2.93 18.69 6.38
CA LEU A 60 2.21 17.50 6.84
C LEU A 60 0.83 17.82 7.46
N ARG A 61 0.15 18.83 6.92
CA ARG A 61 -1.18 19.27 7.35
C ARG A 61 -2.20 18.13 7.24
N GLY A 62 -3.06 18.00 8.25
CA GLY A 62 -4.15 17.02 8.27
C GLY A 62 -5.54 17.61 8.03
N ASP A 63 -5.64 18.91 7.75
CA ASP A 63 -6.88 19.69 7.68
C ASP A 63 -7.63 19.54 6.34
N GLY A 64 -6.99 18.97 5.33
CA GLY A 64 -7.58 18.75 4.01
C GLY A 64 -7.67 20.03 3.15
N GLY A 65 -6.87 21.05 3.49
CA GLY A 65 -6.93 22.37 2.88
C GLY A 65 -7.93 23.30 3.56
N GLY A 66 -8.03 24.54 3.07
CA GLY A 66 -8.85 25.56 3.71
C GLY A 66 -8.91 26.87 2.95
N PRO A 67 -9.38 27.95 3.59
CA PRO A 67 -9.47 29.27 2.96
C PRO A 67 -8.15 29.82 2.41
N ASP A 68 -7.01 29.33 2.91
CA ASP A 68 -5.65 29.67 2.47
C ASP A 68 -5.18 28.87 1.24
N THR A 69 -5.96 27.85 0.83
CA THR A 69 -5.68 27.01 -0.33
C THR A 69 -6.84 26.97 -1.34
N PRO A 70 -7.35 28.13 -1.80
CA PRO A 70 -8.45 28.14 -2.75
C PRO A 70 -8.00 27.57 -4.10
N PHE A 71 -8.90 26.86 -4.77
CA PHE A 71 -8.71 26.42 -6.14
C PHE A 71 -9.95 26.67 -6.99
N THR A 72 -9.71 26.89 -8.28
CA THR A 72 -10.73 27.11 -9.30
C THR A 72 -11.05 25.83 -10.05
N ASP A 73 -12.14 25.83 -10.81
CA ASP A 73 -12.53 24.74 -11.72
C ASP A 73 -11.44 24.48 -12.76
N THR A 74 -10.80 25.55 -13.23
CA THR A 74 -9.72 25.49 -14.21
C THR A 74 -8.47 24.85 -13.61
N GLN A 75 -8.14 25.15 -12.35
CA GLN A 75 -7.07 24.46 -11.61
C GLN A 75 -7.41 22.98 -11.41
N LEU A 76 -8.61 22.67 -10.92
CA LEU A 76 -9.04 21.30 -10.69
C LEU A 76 -8.98 20.46 -11.98
N ALA A 77 -9.49 20.97 -13.09
CA ALA A 77 -9.45 20.26 -14.37
C ALA A 77 -8.02 20.08 -14.90
N ARG A 78 -7.18 21.11 -14.79
CA ARG A 78 -5.76 21.04 -15.20
C ARG A 78 -5.01 20.01 -14.37
N ASN A 79 -5.20 20.02 -13.05
CA ASN A 79 -4.55 19.12 -12.11
C ASN A 79 -5.03 17.69 -12.35
N PHE A 80 -6.34 17.46 -12.57
CA PHE A 80 -6.87 16.16 -12.99
C PHE A 80 -6.17 15.63 -14.24
N VAL A 81 -6.03 16.46 -15.28
CA VAL A 81 -5.36 16.05 -16.51
C VAL A 81 -3.91 15.68 -16.25
N ARG A 82 -3.19 16.44 -15.41
CA ARG A 82 -1.79 16.14 -15.08
C ARG A 82 -1.63 14.87 -14.25
N ILE A 83 -2.47 14.69 -13.24
CA ILE A 83 -2.33 13.61 -12.26
C ILE A 83 -2.90 12.28 -12.78
N ALA A 84 -4.04 12.31 -13.49
CA ALA A 84 -4.72 11.09 -13.92
C ALA A 84 -4.39 10.62 -15.34
N LEU A 85 -3.85 11.50 -16.20
CA LEU A 85 -3.63 11.24 -17.63
C LEU A 85 -2.16 11.36 -18.04
N PHE A 86 -1.26 11.41 -17.06
CA PHE A 86 0.17 11.21 -17.25
C PHE A 86 0.63 10.12 -16.30
N ASN A 87 1.77 9.49 -16.60
CA ASN A 87 2.49 8.67 -15.65
C ASN A 87 3.74 9.41 -15.21
N GLU A 88 4.07 9.33 -13.93
CA GLU A 88 5.34 9.85 -13.41
C GLU A 88 6.52 9.04 -13.96
N TYR A 89 6.34 7.72 -14.05
CA TYR A 89 7.34 6.78 -14.53
C TYR A 89 6.81 5.91 -15.66
N ARG A 90 7.71 5.33 -16.46
CA ARG A 90 7.30 4.32 -17.45
C ARG A 90 6.94 3.01 -16.74
N ASP A 91 6.01 2.26 -17.32
CA ASP A 91 5.56 0.95 -16.79
C ASP A 91 6.70 -0.07 -16.62
N ASP A 92 7.81 0.10 -17.35
CA ASP A 92 9.01 -0.74 -17.35
C ASP A 92 10.25 -0.05 -16.73
N SER A 93 10.04 1.04 -15.99
CA SER A 93 11.14 1.86 -15.48
C SER A 93 11.76 1.34 -14.19
N ASP A 94 12.90 1.95 -13.87
CA ASP A 94 13.65 1.79 -12.63
C ASP A 94 13.15 2.73 -11.51
N PHE A 95 12.05 3.47 -11.69
CA PHE A 95 11.57 4.54 -10.80
C PHE A 95 12.66 5.59 -10.39
N GLN A 96 13.81 5.64 -11.05
CA GLN A 96 14.92 6.52 -10.64
C GLN A 96 14.86 7.89 -11.30
N ARG A 97 14.16 8.01 -12.43
CA ARG A 97 13.97 9.29 -13.13
C ARG A 97 12.52 9.47 -13.53
N PRO A 98 11.80 10.46 -12.95
CA PRO A 98 10.50 10.85 -13.44
C PRO A 98 10.58 11.19 -14.93
N GLN A 99 9.72 10.54 -15.72
CA GLN A 99 9.52 10.79 -17.13
C GLN A 99 8.03 10.94 -17.36
N THR A 100 7.53 12.15 -17.16
CA THR A 100 6.12 12.50 -17.38
C THR A 100 5.73 12.18 -18.82
N THR A 101 5.00 11.08 -19.00
CA THR A 101 4.53 10.61 -20.31
C THR A 101 3.01 10.66 -20.34
N ILE A 102 2.43 11.00 -21.49
CA ILE A 102 0.97 10.96 -21.66
C ILE A 102 0.51 9.51 -21.50
N SER A 103 -0.51 9.32 -20.67
CA SER A 103 -1.13 8.03 -20.40
C SER A 103 -2.60 8.07 -20.83
N ASN A 104 -3.16 6.87 -21.05
CA ASN A 104 -4.61 6.73 -21.13
C ASN A 104 -5.17 6.67 -19.70
N LEU A 105 -6.44 7.02 -19.53
CA LEU A 105 -7.11 6.94 -18.24
C LEU A 105 -7.08 5.50 -17.72
N ARG A 106 -6.42 5.31 -16.58
CA ARG A 106 -6.27 4.03 -15.90
C ARG A 106 -7.04 4.05 -14.60
N ARG A 107 -7.92 3.08 -14.39
CA ARG A 107 -8.66 2.89 -13.14
C ARG A 107 -9.16 1.45 -12.99
N TRP A 108 -9.77 1.16 -11.85
CA TRP A 108 -10.45 -0.11 -11.62
C TRP A 108 -11.86 -0.07 -12.23
N ASP A 109 -12.23 -1.11 -12.98
CA ASP A 109 -13.61 -1.28 -13.48
C ASP A 109 -14.47 -2.18 -12.56
N GLY A 110 -13.87 -2.68 -11.48
CA GLY A 110 -14.49 -3.63 -10.56
C GLY A 110 -14.05 -3.41 -9.12
N PRO A 111 -14.52 -4.25 -8.18
CA PRO A 111 -14.24 -4.07 -6.76
C PRO A 111 -12.75 -4.25 -6.44
N ILE A 112 -12.29 -3.45 -5.48
CA ILE A 112 -10.94 -3.54 -4.92
C ILE A 112 -11.00 -4.37 -3.63
N ARG A 113 -10.25 -5.46 -3.62
CA ARG A 113 -10.04 -6.35 -2.47
C ARG A 113 -8.63 -6.08 -1.96
N MET A 114 -8.54 -5.27 -0.92
CA MET A 114 -7.28 -4.90 -0.27
C MET A 114 -6.88 -5.95 0.76
N SER A 115 -5.61 -6.33 0.79
CA SER A 115 -5.00 -7.01 1.95
C SER A 115 -3.87 -6.17 2.52
N VAL A 116 -3.61 -6.30 3.81
CA VAL A 116 -2.47 -5.66 4.48
C VAL A 116 -1.50 -6.74 4.92
N GLU A 117 -0.23 -6.58 4.57
CA GLU A 117 0.84 -7.49 4.93
C GLU A 117 1.90 -6.73 5.71
N PHE A 118 2.30 -7.28 6.85
CA PHE A 118 3.32 -6.71 7.72
C PHE A 118 4.53 -7.62 7.72
N GLY A 119 5.71 -7.00 7.69
CA GLY A 119 6.95 -7.68 8.04
C GLY A 119 6.93 -8.21 9.49
N ASP A 120 7.71 -9.23 9.75
CA ASP A 120 7.85 -9.89 11.06
C ASP A 120 8.38 -8.92 12.13
N LEU A 121 9.15 -7.91 11.72
CA LEU A 121 9.73 -6.90 12.60
C LEU A 121 8.75 -5.79 13.01
N VAL A 122 7.62 -5.66 12.31
CA VAL A 122 6.62 -4.62 12.62
C VAL A 122 5.88 -4.98 13.92
N THR A 123 5.97 -4.12 14.93
CA THR A 123 5.33 -4.34 16.23
C THR A 123 3.80 -4.45 16.13
N GLU A 124 3.17 -5.27 16.96
CA GLU A 124 1.70 -5.43 17.01
C GLU A 124 0.95 -4.10 17.21
N GLU A 125 1.52 -3.18 17.99
CA GLU A 125 0.95 -1.85 18.20
C GLU A 125 0.94 -1.02 16.89
N GLN A 126 2.02 -1.08 16.12
CA GLN A 126 2.09 -0.47 14.81
C GLN A 126 1.14 -1.15 13.82
N ARG A 127 1.10 -2.49 13.78
CA ARG A 127 0.18 -3.26 12.93
C ARG A 127 -1.27 -2.85 13.16
N ALA A 128 -1.69 -2.75 14.42
CA ALA A 128 -3.06 -2.34 14.78
C ALA A 128 -3.39 -0.92 14.28
N ARG A 129 -2.47 0.04 14.45
CA ARG A 129 -2.65 1.42 13.98
C ARG A 129 -2.71 1.51 12.46
N ASP A 130 -1.76 0.89 11.78
CA ASP A 130 -1.62 0.99 10.34
C ASP A 130 -2.77 0.24 9.65
N LEU A 131 -3.21 -0.92 10.18
CA LEU A 131 -4.42 -1.62 9.72
C LEU A 131 -5.68 -0.76 9.88
N SER A 132 -5.84 -0.09 11.03
CA SER A 132 -6.97 0.82 11.25
C SER A 132 -6.96 2.00 10.27
N SER A 133 -5.78 2.59 10.03
CA SER A 133 -5.59 3.68 9.06
C SER A 133 -5.99 3.24 7.64
N VAL A 134 -5.48 2.11 7.17
CA VAL A 134 -5.83 1.52 5.87
C VAL A 134 -7.33 1.23 5.79
N ALA A 135 -7.93 0.60 6.80
CA ALA A 135 -9.35 0.26 6.80
C ALA A 135 -10.26 1.51 6.74
N ASN A 136 -9.97 2.51 7.56
CA ASN A 136 -10.71 3.77 7.60
C ASN A 136 -10.60 4.51 6.27
N TYR A 137 -9.40 4.56 5.71
CA TYR A 137 -9.16 5.25 4.46
C TYR A 137 -9.77 4.54 3.25
N ALA A 138 -9.63 3.21 3.15
CA ALA A 138 -10.29 2.38 2.15
C ALA A 138 -11.82 2.59 2.17
N SER A 139 -12.42 2.68 3.37
CA SER A 139 -13.84 2.99 3.53
C SER A 139 -14.21 4.39 3.00
N ARG A 140 -13.37 5.41 3.27
CA ARG A 140 -13.54 6.77 2.73
C ARG A 140 -13.42 6.78 1.20
N LEU A 141 -12.38 6.16 0.65
CA LEU A 141 -12.17 6.02 -0.80
C LEU A 141 -13.36 5.35 -1.48
N SER A 142 -13.92 4.29 -0.88
CA SER A 142 -15.10 3.60 -1.42
C SER A 142 -16.31 4.52 -1.49
N ARG A 143 -16.58 5.31 -0.44
CA ARG A 143 -17.67 6.30 -0.44
C ARG A 143 -17.46 7.42 -1.45
N LEU A 144 -16.22 7.92 -1.58
CA LEU A 144 -15.90 9.02 -2.47
C LEU A 144 -16.05 8.64 -3.94
N THR A 145 -15.64 7.42 -4.30
CA THR A 145 -15.51 6.98 -5.70
C THR A 145 -16.66 6.10 -6.17
N GLY A 146 -17.46 5.54 -5.25
CA GLY A 146 -18.47 4.53 -5.56
C GLY A 146 -17.89 3.15 -5.90
N VAL A 147 -16.57 2.98 -5.91
CA VAL A 147 -15.93 1.68 -6.09
C VAL A 147 -16.08 0.87 -4.80
N PRO A 148 -16.59 -0.37 -4.84
CA PRO A 148 -16.61 -1.21 -3.64
C PRO A 148 -15.17 -1.58 -3.24
N ILE A 149 -14.76 -1.17 -2.03
CA ILE A 149 -13.44 -1.50 -1.47
C ILE A 149 -13.65 -2.31 -0.19
N SER A 150 -13.03 -3.47 -0.10
CA SER A 150 -13.11 -4.36 1.07
C SER A 150 -11.72 -4.84 1.49
N LEU A 151 -11.48 -4.95 2.79
CA LEU A 151 -10.30 -5.64 3.31
C LEU A 151 -10.55 -7.15 3.36
N THR A 152 -9.68 -7.94 2.73
CA THR A 152 -9.75 -9.41 2.71
C THR A 152 -8.44 -10.04 2.27
N ASP A 153 -8.06 -11.14 2.92
CA ASP A 153 -6.95 -11.99 2.48
C ASP A 153 -7.36 -13.00 1.41
N THR A 154 -8.67 -13.08 1.11
CA THR A 154 -9.19 -13.98 0.07
C THR A 154 -9.11 -13.32 -1.30
N ASN A 155 -8.19 -13.82 -2.14
CA ASN A 155 -7.98 -13.36 -3.51
C ASN A 155 -7.84 -11.82 -3.64
N PRO A 156 -6.93 -11.18 -2.89
CA PRO A 156 -6.75 -9.72 -2.96
C PRO A 156 -6.18 -9.32 -4.32
N ASN A 157 -6.63 -8.16 -4.82
CA ASN A 157 -6.08 -7.53 -6.02
C ASN A 157 -5.34 -6.22 -5.70
N PHE A 158 -5.38 -5.73 -4.46
CA PHE A 158 -4.53 -4.63 -4.00
C PHE A 158 -3.85 -5.09 -2.70
N ARG A 159 -2.53 -5.09 -2.63
CA ARG A 159 -1.78 -5.38 -1.40
C ARG A 159 -1.09 -4.13 -0.87
N VAL A 160 -1.19 -3.90 0.44
CA VAL A 160 -0.48 -2.83 1.15
C VAL A 160 0.55 -3.49 2.05
N LEU A 161 1.83 -3.23 1.79
CA LEU A 161 2.96 -3.86 2.47
C LEU A 161 3.59 -2.85 3.41
N PHE A 162 3.81 -3.26 4.66
CA PHE A 162 4.60 -2.52 5.65
C PHE A 162 5.83 -3.35 5.97
N LEU A 163 6.96 -2.98 5.39
CA LEU A 163 8.21 -3.74 5.49
C LEU A 163 9.31 -2.86 6.04
N HIS A 164 10.13 -3.43 6.92
CA HIS A 164 11.43 -2.85 7.23
C HIS A 164 12.41 -3.02 6.06
N GLU A 165 13.47 -2.24 6.08
CA GLU A 165 14.48 -2.17 5.02
C GLU A 165 15.08 -3.54 4.66
N GLU A 166 15.41 -4.37 5.65
CA GLU A 166 15.96 -5.72 5.44
C GLU A 166 14.93 -6.69 4.86
N GLU A 167 13.67 -6.56 5.25
CA GLU A 167 12.58 -7.41 4.77
C GLU A 167 12.23 -7.06 3.32
N ARG A 168 12.19 -5.77 3.01
CA ARG A 168 11.99 -5.22 1.67
C ARG A 168 13.07 -5.70 0.69
N ARG A 169 14.34 -5.66 1.10
CA ARG A 169 15.48 -6.14 0.29
C ARG A 169 15.38 -7.63 -0.08
N GLY A 170 14.71 -8.44 0.75
CA GLY A 170 14.48 -9.86 0.49
C GLY A 170 13.16 -10.20 -0.22
N TYR A 171 12.33 -9.20 -0.55
CA TYR A 171 10.94 -9.42 -0.94
C TYR A 171 10.73 -9.75 -2.43
N GLY A 172 11.76 -9.67 -3.29
CA GLY A 172 11.53 -9.75 -4.74
C GLY A 172 10.96 -11.09 -5.22
N ALA A 173 11.22 -12.21 -4.56
CA ALA A 173 10.61 -13.49 -4.92
C ALA A 173 9.09 -13.49 -4.65
N GLN A 174 8.68 -12.86 -3.55
CA GLN A 174 7.29 -12.67 -3.14
C GLN A 174 6.62 -11.73 -4.15
N LEU A 175 7.26 -10.61 -4.47
CA LEU A 175 6.76 -9.64 -5.44
C LEU A 175 6.52 -10.28 -6.83
N ARG A 176 7.42 -11.13 -7.31
CA ARG A 176 7.23 -11.89 -8.57
C ARG A 176 6.04 -12.86 -8.51
N ARG A 177 5.76 -13.46 -7.34
CA ARG A 177 4.55 -14.28 -7.17
C ARG A 177 3.28 -13.43 -7.17
N LEU A 178 3.33 -12.24 -6.57
CA LEU A 178 2.22 -11.30 -6.54
C LEU A 178 1.90 -10.79 -7.95
N ILE A 179 2.94 -10.43 -8.71
CA ILE A 179 2.86 -9.88 -10.06
C ILE A 179 3.76 -10.71 -10.99
N PRO A 180 3.25 -11.82 -11.58
CA PRO A 180 4.07 -12.67 -12.46
C PRO A 180 4.61 -11.97 -13.71
N SER A 181 3.99 -10.87 -14.14
CA SER A 181 4.40 -10.06 -15.29
C SER A 181 5.34 -8.91 -14.94
N ILE A 182 5.81 -8.80 -13.69
CA ILE A 182 6.65 -7.70 -13.25
C ILE A 182 8.02 -7.75 -13.95
N SER A 183 8.55 -6.59 -14.32
CA SER A 183 9.89 -6.51 -14.91
C SER A 183 10.97 -6.70 -13.86
N GLU A 184 12.11 -7.27 -14.26
CA GLU A 184 13.28 -7.37 -13.39
C GLU A 184 13.84 -6.00 -12.97
N ALA A 185 13.65 -4.96 -13.78
CA ALA A 185 14.03 -3.60 -13.40
C ALA A 185 13.19 -3.09 -12.22
N THR A 186 11.87 -3.25 -12.31
CA THR A 186 10.91 -2.89 -11.25
C THR A 186 11.19 -3.67 -9.97
N VAL A 187 11.49 -4.97 -10.05
CA VAL A 187 11.85 -5.76 -8.85
C VAL A 187 13.14 -5.26 -8.22
N ARG A 188 14.19 -5.02 -9.02
CA ARG A 188 15.45 -4.47 -8.50
C ARG A 188 15.25 -3.12 -7.83
N THR A 189 14.41 -2.24 -8.38
CA THR A 189 14.11 -0.97 -7.73
C THR A 189 13.32 -1.17 -6.45
N PHE A 190 12.32 -2.04 -6.45
CA PHE A 190 11.58 -2.37 -5.23
C PHE A 190 12.51 -2.87 -4.11
N GLU A 191 13.51 -3.68 -4.45
CA GLU A 191 14.53 -4.20 -3.52
C GLU A 191 15.62 -3.17 -3.18
N ASN A 192 15.85 -2.14 -4.01
CA ASN A 192 16.87 -1.10 -3.81
C ASN A 192 16.28 0.32 -3.79
N LEU A 193 15.13 0.48 -3.14
CA LEU A 193 14.40 1.74 -3.07
C LEU A 193 15.27 2.80 -2.35
N PRO A 194 15.54 3.97 -2.97
CA PRO A 194 16.27 5.05 -2.33
C PRO A 194 15.55 5.52 -1.06
N ARG A 195 16.30 6.00 -0.06
CA ARG A 195 15.69 6.47 1.20
C ARG A 195 14.84 7.73 1.01
N GLU A 196 15.12 8.51 -0.02
CA GLU A 196 14.36 9.70 -0.42
C GLU A 196 12.99 9.32 -0.98
N GLN A 197 12.83 8.10 -1.51
CA GLN A 197 11.54 7.57 -1.91
C GLN A 197 10.85 6.94 -0.70
N LEU A 198 9.90 7.69 -0.15
CA LEU A 198 9.20 7.41 1.09
C LEU A 198 8.32 6.15 0.96
N CYS A 199 7.60 6.03 -0.14
CA CYS A 199 6.73 4.90 -0.46
C CYS A 199 6.68 4.69 -1.97
N VAL A 200 6.08 3.57 -2.41
CA VAL A 200 5.82 3.34 -3.83
C VAL A 200 4.61 2.43 -4.05
N VAL A 201 3.81 2.70 -5.09
CA VAL A 201 2.76 1.80 -5.58
C VAL A 201 3.07 1.32 -7.00
N ILE A 202 2.95 -0.01 -7.17
CA ILE A 202 3.07 -0.66 -8.47
C ILE A 202 1.69 -1.09 -8.91
N GLY A 203 1.18 -0.50 -9.99
CA GLY A 203 -0.05 -0.90 -10.66
C GLY A 203 0.21 -1.78 -11.86
N THR A 204 -0.57 -2.85 -12.05
CA THR A 204 -0.51 -3.69 -13.27
C THR A 204 -1.84 -3.72 -13.97
N PHE A 205 -1.80 -3.77 -15.30
CA PHE A 205 -2.98 -3.68 -16.15
C PHE A 205 -3.27 -5.00 -16.86
N VAL A 206 -4.53 -5.20 -17.21
CA VAL A 206 -4.93 -6.29 -18.10
C VAL A 206 -4.23 -6.10 -19.44
N ALA A 207 -3.65 -7.18 -20.00
CA ALA A 207 -2.88 -7.11 -21.23
C ALA A 207 -3.64 -6.41 -22.37
N GLY A 208 -3.02 -5.38 -22.95
CA GLY A 208 -3.61 -4.58 -24.02
C GLY A 208 -4.71 -3.60 -23.59
N GLN A 209 -4.93 -3.40 -22.28
CA GLN A 209 -5.97 -2.52 -21.74
C GLN A 209 -5.38 -1.55 -20.70
N SER A 210 -6.13 -0.48 -20.39
CA SER A 210 -5.80 0.46 -19.31
C SER A 210 -6.48 0.11 -17.98
N ARG A 211 -7.08 -1.08 -17.89
CA ARG A 211 -7.82 -1.56 -16.71
C ARG A 211 -6.86 -2.16 -15.70
N TYR A 212 -6.92 -1.69 -14.45
CA TYR A 212 -6.14 -2.29 -13.36
C TYR A 212 -6.50 -3.76 -13.16
N SER A 213 -5.49 -4.55 -12.83
CA SER A 213 -5.59 -5.98 -12.53
C SER A 213 -5.03 -6.30 -11.15
N LYS A 214 -3.88 -5.71 -10.79
CA LYS A 214 -3.31 -5.75 -9.44
C LYS A 214 -2.68 -4.41 -9.07
N ALA A 215 -2.56 -4.15 -7.78
CA ALA A 215 -1.71 -3.11 -7.22
C ALA A 215 -0.96 -3.62 -6.00
N VAL A 216 0.28 -3.16 -5.80
CA VAL A 216 1.10 -3.43 -4.62
C VAL A 216 1.69 -2.11 -4.15
N ALA A 217 1.23 -1.61 -3.00
CA ALA A 217 1.80 -0.46 -2.32
C ALA A 217 2.82 -0.94 -1.27
N LEU A 218 3.97 -0.29 -1.22
CA LEU A 218 5.01 -0.48 -0.22
C LEU A 218 5.13 0.80 0.60
N ILE A 219 5.00 0.64 1.91
CA ILE A 219 5.19 1.69 2.91
C ILE A 219 6.32 1.23 3.83
N ARG A 220 7.34 2.07 4.00
CA ARG A 220 8.45 1.78 4.92
C ARG A 220 7.95 1.71 6.35
N ALA A 221 8.26 0.62 7.05
CA ALA A 221 7.87 0.46 8.45
C ALA A 221 8.59 1.45 9.38
N GLU A 222 9.77 1.96 8.96
CA GLU A 222 10.60 2.93 9.66
C GLU A 222 9.99 4.33 9.76
N HIS A 223 9.04 4.67 8.91
CA HIS A 223 8.41 5.99 8.95
C HIS A 223 7.74 6.24 10.30
N PRO A 224 7.80 7.47 10.84
CA PRO A 224 6.94 7.86 11.97
C PRO A 224 5.45 7.88 11.57
N SER A 225 4.56 7.93 12.56
CA SER A 225 3.13 7.68 12.35
C SER A 225 2.44 8.63 11.36
N LEU A 226 2.81 9.91 11.33
CA LEU A 226 2.19 10.87 10.42
C LEU A 226 2.70 10.67 8.98
N MET A 227 4.01 10.43 8.80
CA MET A 227 4.56 10.05 7.49
C MET A 227 3.99 8.72 6.97
N ARG A 228 3.79 7.70 7.83
CA ARG A 228 3.07 6.49 7.42
C ARG A 228 1.66 6.81 6.96
N THR A 229 0.97 7.71 7.66
CA THR A 229 -0.37 8.15 7.25
C THR A 229 -0.33 8.84 5.89
N ALA A 230 0.64 9.73 5.64
CA ALA A 230 0.82 10.39 4.34
C ALA A 230 0.98 9.39 3.21
N CYS A 231 1.91 8.42 3.37
CA CYS A 231 2.11 7.35 2.40
C CYS A 231 0.87 6.46 2.22
N ILE A 232 0.12 6.13 3.28
CA ILE A 232 -1.15 5.40 3.12
C ILE A 232 -2.12 6.21 2.26
N HIS A 233 -2.19 7.53 2.47
CA HIS A 233 -3.10 8.40 1.75
C HIS A 233 -2.75 8.53 0.26
N GLU A 234 -1.48 8.75 -0.03
CA GLU A 234 -0.92 8.87 -1.36
C GLU A 234 -1.04 7.55 -2.13
N GLU A 235 -0.41 6.47 -1.63
CA GLU A 235 -0.25 5.24 -2.38
C GLU A 235 -1.57 4.53 -2.69
N LEU A 236 -2.55 4.61 -1.78
CA LEU A 236 -3.86 4.03 -2.05
C LEU A 236 -4.63 4.86 -3.08
N ALA A 237 -4.49 6.19 -3.10
CA ALA A 237 -5.15 7.03 -4.10
C ALA A 237 -4.46 6.94 -5.48
N GLN A 238 -3.12 6.94 -5.52
CA GLN A 238 -2.35 6.66 -6.73
C GLN A 238 -2.67 5.26 -7.27
N GLY A 239 -2.76 4.26 -6.38
CA GLY A 239 -3.19 2.89 -6.70
C GLY A 239 -4.63 2.76 -7.22
N MET A 240 -5.44 3.82 -7.14
CA MET A 240 -6.75 3.90 -7.78
C MET A 240 -6.73 4.54 -9.18
N GLY A 241 -5.62 5.15 -9.59
CA GLY A 241 -5.42 5.73 -10.93
C GLY A 241 -4.96 7.19 -10.97
N LEU A 242 -4.73 7.84 -9.82
CA LEU A 242 -4.10 9.17 -9.75
C LEU A 242 -2.57 9.05 -9.77
N ALA A 243 -2.01 8.43 -10.81
CA ALA A 243 -0.67 7.85 -10.81
C ALA A 243 0.50 8.80 -11.15
N ASN A 244 0.33 10.11 -11.02
CA ASN A 244 1.38 11.08 -11.33
C ASN A 244 1.31 12.31 -10.45
N ASP A 245 2.48 12.81 -10.06
CA ASP A 245 2.60 14.04 -9.28
C ASP A 245 2.86 15.29 -10.13
N SER A 246 2.45 16.45 -9.62
CA SER A 246 2.62 17.73 -10.28
C SER A 246 2.83 18.85 -9.25
N PRO A 247 4.00 19.50 -9.23
CA PRO A 247 4.28 20.61 -8.31
C PRO A 247 3.29 21.79 -8.40
N ALA A 248 2.50 21.87 -9.48
CA ALA A 248 1.46 22.88 -9.66
C ALA A 248 0.09 22.48 -9.07
N ALA A 249 -0.01 21.32 -8.39
CA ALA A 249 -1.26 20.73 -7.95
C ALA A 249 -1.79 21.21 -6.61
N ARG A 250 -1.14 22.16 -5.93
CA ARG A 250 -1.59 22.70 -4.63
C ARG A 250 -3.09 23.10 -4.66
N PRO A 251 -3.91 22.71 -3.66
CA PRO A 251 -3.57 21.93 -2.47
C PRO A 251 -3.77 20.43 -2.68
N SER A 252 -2.74 19.70 -3.05
CA SER A 252 -2.88 18.27 -3.34
C SER A 252 -1.79 17.51 -2.62
N ILE A 253 -2.05 16.28 -2.20
CA ILE A 253 -0.95 15.39 -1.80
C ILE A 253 -0.06 15.02 -2.99
N PHE A 254 -0.55 15.13 -4.23
CA PHE A 254 0.17 14.84 -5.46
C PHE A 254 1.00 16.03 -5.97
N ASN A 255 1.41 16.95 -5.10
CA ASN A 255 2.27 18.09 -5.45
C ASN A 255 3.74 17.88 -5.05
N ASP A 256 4.07 16.77 -4.40
CA ASP A 256 5.45 16.37 -4.05
C ASP A 256 6.18 17.44 -3.19
N ASP A 257 5.45 18.14 -2.32
CA ASP A 257 6.01 19.13 -1.37
C ASP A 257 5.66 18.84 0.11
N GLU A 258 5.00 17.72 0.36
CA GLU A 258 4.57 17.26 1.68
C GLU A 258 3.72 18.26 2.47
N GLU A 259 3.11 19.27 1.85
CA GLU A 259 2.25 20.23 2.55
C GLU A 259 1.10 19.52 3.29
N PHE A 260 0.57 18.44 2.72
CA PHE A 260 -0.56 17.68 3.28
C PHE A 260 -0.19 16.22 3.55
N ALA A 261 -0.49 15.74 4.75
CA ALA A 261 -0.34 14.32 5.12
C ALA A 261 -1.61 13.49 4.88
N ARG A 262 -2.69 14.11 4.38
CA ARG A 262 -3.99 13.49 4.13
C ARG A 262 -4.65 14.14 2.90
N LEU A 263 -5.54 13.40 2.24
CA LEU A 263 -6.32 13.94 1.10
C LEU A 263 -6.95 15.28 1.45
N THR A 264 -6.75 16.23 0.55
CA THR A 264 -7.46 17.50 0.57
C THR A 264 -8.82 17.40 -0.10
N THR A 265 -9.64 18.43 0.08
CA THR A 265 -10.91 18.57 -0.66
C THR A 265 -10.67 18.54 -2.17
N HIS A 266 -9.56 19.13 -2.64
CA HIS A 266 -9.17 19.07 -4.05
C HIS A 266 -8.91 17.62 -4.50
N ASP A 267 -8.17 16.84 -3.72
CA ASP A 267 -7.85 15.45 -4.07
C ASP A 267 -9.09 14.55 -4.07
N GLU A 268 -10.02 14.77 -3.14
CA GLU A 268 -11.30 14.08 -3.15
C GLU A 268 -12.09 14.34 -4.44
N LEU A 269 -12.07 15.58 -4.95
CA LEU A 269 -12.69 15.92 -6.22
C LEU A 269 -11.98 15.25 -7.40
N LEU A 270 -10.64 15.14 -7.38
CA LEU A 270 -9.90 14.40 -8.40
C LEU A 270 -10.32 12.92 -8.45
N LEU A 271 -10.45 12.28 -7.29
CA LEU A 271 -10.92 10.89 -7.19
C LEU A 271 -12.37 10.74 -7.68
N ARG A 272 -13.26 11.65 -7.28
CA ARG A 272 -14.65 11.69 -7.77
C ARG A 272 -14.72 11.86 -9.29
N MET A 273 -13.88 12.72 -9.85
CA MET A 273 -13.79 12.91 -11.31
C MET A 273 -13.28 11.63 -11.97
N LEU A 274 -12.22 11.01 -11.46
CA LEU A 274 -11.64 9.79 -12.02
C LEU A 274 -12.67 8.66 -12.18
N TYR A 275 -13.63 8.58 -11.26
CA TYR A 275 -14.68 7.57 -11.25
C TYR A 275 -16.06 8.05 -11.72
N ASP A 276 -16.18 9.28 -12.24
CA ASP A 276 -17.41 9.73 -12.92
C ASP A 276 -17.66 8.85 -14.15
N ALA A 277 -18.93 8.48 -14.39
CA ALA A 277 -19.34 7.57 -15.46
C ALA A 277 -19.01 8.09 -16.87
N ARG A 278 -18.85 9.41 -17.03
CA ARG A 278 -18.47 10.04 -18.31
C ARG A 278 -17.00 9.85 -18.64
N LEU A 279 -16.15 9.63 -17.65
CA LEU A 279 -14.76 9.24 -17.85
C LEU A 279 -14.71 7.71 -17.85
N GLN A 280 -14.06 7.12 -18.85
CA GLN A 280 -13.99 5.66 -19.00
C GLN A 280 -12.55 5.20 -19.14
N THR A 281 -12.28 4.01 -18.63
CA THR A 281 -10.98 3.34 -18.73
C THR A 281 -10.53 3.26 -20.17
N GLY A 282 -9.28 3.65 -20.43
CA GLY A 282 -8.68 3.67 -21.77
C GLY A 282 -8.91 4.95 -22.58
N MET A 283 -9.70 5.92 -22.08
CA MET A 283 -9.82 7.21 -22.74
C MET A 283 -8.45 7.89 -22.86
N SER A 284 -8.13 8.41 -24.04
CA SER A 284 -6.92 9.21 -24.25
C SER A 284 -7.04 10.55 -23.52
N ALA A 285 -5.89 11.19 -23.25
CA ALA A 285 -5.88 12.52 -22.65
C ALA A 285 -6.68 13.55 -23.45
N ALA A 286 -6.65 13.46 -24.79
CA ALA A 286 -7.39 14.36 -25.67
C ALA A 286 -8.92 14.20 -25.55
N THR A 287 -9.41 12.98 -25.31
CA THR A 287 -10.84 12.70 -25.11
C THR A 287 -11.28 13.02 -23.68
N ALA A 288 -10.47 12.67 -22.69
CA ALA A 288 -10.80 12.85 -21.27
C ALA A 288 -10.72 14.32 -20.81
N ALA A 289 -9.78 15.11 -21.34
CA ALA A 289 -9.57 16.48 -20.87
C ALA A 289 -10.78 17.42 -21.04
N PRO A 290 -11.52 17.44 -22.17
CA PRO A 290 -12.76 18.22 -22.29
C PRO A 290 -13.83 17.81 -21.27
N ILE A 291 -13.97 16.50 -21.01
CA ILE A 291 -14.91 15.95 -20.02
C ILE A 291 -14.51 16.38 -18.61
N ALA A 292 -13.22 16.28 -18.27
CA ALA A 292 -12.68 16.74 -16.98
C ALA A 292 -12.94 18.22 -16.72
N ARG A 293 -12.82 19.08 -17.74
CA ARG A 293 -13.16 20.52 -17.61
C ARG A 293 -14.64 20.74 -17.33
N GLN A 294 -15.52 19.95 -17.93
CA GLN A 294 -16.95 20.03 -17.65
C GLN A 294 -17.24 19.56 -16.22
N LEU A 295 -16.68 18.43 -15.80
CA LEU A 295 -16.81 17.89 -14.45
C LEU A 295 -16.38 18.89 -13.38
N ALA A 296 -15.21 19.50 -13.55
CA ALA A 296 -14.68 20.46 -12.58
C ALA A 296 -15.60 21.67 -12.39
N ARG A 297 -16.20 22.18 -13.48
CA ARG A 297 -17.21 23.24 -13.42
C ARG A 297 -18.44 22.80 -12.66
N GLU A 298 -18.96 21.62 -12.96
CA GLU A 298 -20.18 21.10 -12.31
C GLU A 298 -19.97 20.89 -10.81
N TYR A 299 -18.84 20.31 -10.40
CA TYR A 299 -18.55 20.06 -9.00
C TYR A 299 -18.35 21.34 -8.18
N LEU A 300 -17.74 22.37 -8.75
CA LEU A 300 -17.57 23.64 -8.03
C LEU A 300 -18.78 24.56 -8.13
N ALA A 301 -19.56 24.52 -9.21
CA ALA A 301 -20.81 25.28 -9.32
C ALA A 301 -21.93 24.69 -8.44
N GLY A 302 -21.94 23.36 -8.27
CA GLY A 302 -22.87 22.65 -7.39
C GLY A 302 -22.59 22.83 -5.90
N GLY A 303 -21.53 23.57 -5.54
CA GLY A 303 -21.19 23.85 -4.15
C GLY A 303 -20.84 22.61 -3.35
N ALA A 304 -20.14 21.64 -3.95
CA ALA A 304 -19.69 20.43 -3.25
C ALA A 304 -18.76 20.79 -2.08
N SER A 305 -19.40 21.07 -0.95
CA SER A 305 -18.90 21.19 0.42
C SER A 305 -19.34 19.95 1.17
#